data_AF-A0A1Q9ELH6-F1
#
_entry.id   AF-A0A1Q9ELH6-F1
#
_cell.length_a   1.000
_cell.length_b   1.000
_cell.length_c   1.000
_cell.angle_alpha   90.00
_cell.angle_beta   90.00
_cell.angle_gamma   90.00
#
_symmetry.space_group_name_H-M   'P 1'
#
loop_
_entity.id
_entity.type
_entity.pdbx_description
1 polymer ?
#
loop_
_entity_poly.entity_id
_entity_poly.type
_entity_poly.pdbx_seq_one_letter_code
_entity_poly.pdbx_strand_id
1 'polypeptide(L)'
;MMLWLSCLHWTLFLCSHGNDEYPAADQPDYWNQVYKVQSLHGRSLYEWYGLGYQQLHSSLMELLEPLPAHSTTARLLVLGSGDSALSAELASDQVFENVEVISIDFSAEVTERMRRRFPDLTFLTMDARNMSDFDDGSFVAAIDKGLSDCLGTVASRRQYFQEVRRVLVQTGRLLVVSQRRLWAGQDLLSDDDEDEPDTFRELHSEAHDLGPGWSCKEQEMYGPLFMESDEKQPPFPQPGTEGTIPYFLLACRVSSTDGGAGIGLLFILPRLIASLLGAPRAAPLPSVLQDVAVNFGAMVFCGFLTYQEWNQDSVRSQAKEEGALIARLPVQVPTDGEVVDVQLSDLRVGRRMKSRRPVLCLGNLKFCQDCIDASMAVQEAMIRTDFLLVPVLCNPSEDDAPALAAAVKDLSFVALPGKDPKGDWALLSEIQLAQVRSQGLDEDVGQAIIIKKNGRVGTRFLGVPDWKSLTAEVDARVKLGLDTRNV
;
A
#
# COMPACT_ATOMS: atom_id res chain seq x y z
N MET A 1 15.22 5.98 32.18
CA MET A 1 15.23 7.07 31.18
C MET A 1 16.61 7.21 30.50
N MET A 2 17.38 6.11 30.35
CA MET A 2 18.77 6.13 29.86
C MET A 2 19.14 4.85 29.08
N LEU A 3 18.14 4.13 28.55
CA LEU A 3 18.28 2.86 27.82
C LEU A 3 17.68 2.91 26.39
N TRP A 4 17.25 4.10 25.96
CA TRP A 4 16.67 4.34 24.62
C TRP A 4 17.73 4.63 23.53
N LEU A 5 19.00 4.80 23.92
CA LEU A 5 20.04 5.39 23.08
C LEU A 5 20.90 4.38 22.30
N SER A 6 20.95 3.09 22.66
CA SER A 6 21.98 2.18 22.12
C SER A 6 21.78 1.76 20.65
N CYS A 7 20.55 1.72 20.16
CA CYS A 7 20.25 1.40 18.76
C CYS A 7 20.37 2.64 17.84
N LEU A 8 19.92 3.79 18.36
CA LEU A 8 20.01 5.10 17.70
C LEU A 8 21.45 5.58 17.59
N HIS A 9 22.29 5.36 18.61
CA HIS A 9 23.68 5.83 18.57
C HIS A 9 24.47 5.18 17.43
N TRP A 10 24.30 3.90 17.10
CA TRP A 10 25.06 3.33 15.98
C TRP A 10 24.61 3.83 14.60
N THR A 11 23.31 3.77 14.31
CA THR A 11 22.80 4.15 12.98
C THR A 11 22.90 5.66 12.72
N LEU A 12 22.83 6.50 13.76
CA LEU A 12 22.96 7.96 13.61
C LEU A 12 24.36 8.48 13.87
N PHE A 13 25.14 7.96 14.84
CA PHE A 13 26.50 8.45 15.10
C PHE A 13 27.46 8.04 13.97
N LEU A 14 27.30 6.86 13.35
CA LEU A 14 28.13 6.43 12.21
C LEU A 14 27.71 7.09 10.89
N CYS A 15 26.44 7.48 10.75
CA CYS A 15 25.92 8.09 9.53
C CYS A 15 25.90 9.63 9.56
N SER A 16 26.09 10.28 10.71
CA SER A 16 26.04 11.75 10.83
C SER A 16 27.39 12.42 11.05
N HIS A 17 28.40 11.77 11.64
CA HIS A 17 29.68 12.42 11.96
C HIS A 17 30.86 11.48 11.76
N GLY A 18 31.60 11.67 10.66
CA GLY A 18 32.96 11.13 10.55
C GLY A 18 33.89 11.88 11.51
N ASN A 19 34.73 11.15 12.24
CA ASN A 19 35.82 11.71 13.05
C ASN A 19 37.16 11.39 12.39
N ASP A 20 38.27 11.94 12.91
CA ASP A 20 39.64 11.71 12.39
C ASP A 20 40.05 10.20 12.32
N GLU A 21 39.28 9.31 12.96
CA GLU A 21 39.56 7.87 13.07
C GLU A 21 38.64 6.97 12.24
N TYR A 22 37.46 7.45 11.77
CA TYR A 22 36.52 6.66 10.95
C TYR A 22 35.80 7.51 9.88
N PRO A 23 35.77 7.07 8.61
CA PRO A 23 35.02 7.74 7.55
C PRO A 23 33.50 7.64 7.78
N ALA A 24 32.73 8.57 7.23
CA ALA A 24 31.27 8.57 7.33
C ALA A 24 30.65 7.32 6.66
N ALA A 25 29.48 6.87 7.14
CA ALA A 25 28.80 5.70 6.59
C ALA A 25 28.31 5.85 5.14
N ASP A 26 28.38 7.05 4.56
CA ASP A 26 28.14 7.28 3.12
C ASP A 26 29.40 7.12 2.24
N GLN A 27 30.50 6.64 2.84
CA GLN A 27 31.76 6.31 2.18
C GLN A 27 31.98 4.79 2.14
N PRO A 28 32.50 4.25 1.02
CA PRO A 28 32.72 2.81 0.86
C PRO A 28 33.77 2.26 1.84
N ASP A 29 34.77 3.05 2.23
CA ASP A 29 35.84 2.62 3.14
C ASP A 29 35.33 2.23 4.52
N TYR A 30 34.31 2.94 5.02
CA TYR A 30 33.64 2.62 6.27
C TYR A 30 33.09 1.18 6.22
N TRP A 31 32.27 0.89 5.21
CA TRP A 31 31.63 -0.41 5.05
C TRP A 31 32.62 -1.52 4.71
N ASN A 32 33.65 -1.23 3.91
CA ASN A 32 34.73 -2.19 3.65
C ASN A 32 35.40 -2.66 4.95
N GLN A 33 35.64 -1.76 5.91
CA GLN A 33 36.19 -2.12 7.22
C GLN A 33 35.20 -2.95 8.03
N VAL A 34 33.94 -2.53 8.09
CA VAL A 34 32.86 -3.25 8.79
C VAL A 34 32.75 -4.69 8.28
N TYR A 35 32.66 -4.89 6.97
CA TYR A 35 32.51 -6.22 6.38
C TYR A 35 33.76 -7.09 6.53
N LYS A 36 34.97 -6.51 6.49
CA LYS A 36 36.21 -7.23 6.81
C LYS A 36 36.20 -7.77 8.24
N VAL A 37 35.89 -6.91 9.22
CA VAL A 37 35.85 -7.28 10.63
C VAL A 37 34.79 -8.38 10.85
N GLN A 38 33.59 -8.19 10.31
CA GLN A 38 32.52 -9.19 10.42
C GLN A 38 32.89 -10.54 9.80
N SER A 39 33.58 -10.52 8.65
CA SER A 39 34.07 -11.75 8.02
C SER A 39 35.10 -12.49 8.86
N LEU A 40 36.02 -11.77 9.52
CA LEU A 40 37.02 -12.37 10.43
C LEU A 40 36.37 -13.05 11.64
N HIS A 41 35.18 -12.61 12.04
CA HIS A 41 34.42 -13.17 13.15
C HIS A 41 33.40 -14.25 12.74
N GLY A 42 33.48 -14.78 11.51
CA GLY A 42 32.73 -15.96 11.08
C GLY A 42 31.24 -15.71 10.81
N ARG A 43 30.85 -14.45 10.63
CA ARG A 43 29.47 -14.04 10.35
C ARG A 43 29.07 -14.33 8.89
N SER A 44 27.91 -14.96 8.68
CA SER A 44 27.45 -15.33 7.34
C SER A 44 26.55 -14.28 6.66
N LEU A 45 25.44 -13.87 7.30
CA LEU A 45 24.46 -12.90 6.78
C LEU A 45 23.93 -11.99 7.90
N TYR A 46 23.44 -10.80 7.55
CA TYR A 46 22.84 -9.86 8.49
C TYR A 46 21.56 -9.20 7.98
N GLU A 47 20.59 -9.12 8.88
CA GLU A 47 19.39 -8.33 8.65
C GLU A 47 19.38 -7.06 9.52
N TRP A 48 19.72 -5.94 8.91
CA TRP A 48 19.42 -4.63 9.47
C TRP A 48 17.94 -4.53 9.83
N TYR A 49 17.66 -3.91 10.98
CA TYR A 49 16.31 -3.73 11.56
C TYR A 49 15.61 -5.03 11.99
N GLY A 50 16.25 -6.18 11.82
CA GLY A 50 15.67 -7.47 12.15
C GLY A 50 14.56 -7.86 11.18
N LEU A 51 14.53 -7.19 10.01
CA LEU A 51 13.54 -7.34 8.97
C LEU A 51 14.21 -8.01 7.77
N GLY A 52 13.93 -9.30 7.61
CA GLY A 52 14.29 -10.09 6.43
C GLY A 52 13.10 -10.25 5.48
N TYR A 53 13.21 -11.18 4.53
CA TYR A 53 12.18 -11.43 3.52
C TYR A 53 10.81 -11.75 4.15
N GLN A 54 10.78 -12.61 5.19
CA GLN A 54 9.53 -13.04 5.81
C GLN A 54 8.72 -11.89 6.40
N GLN A 55 9.39 -10.94 7.07
CA GLN A 55 8.72 -9.79 7.68
C GLN A 55 8.23 -8.79 6.62
N LEU A 56 8.94 -8.70 5.48
CA LEU A 56 8.62 -7.77 4.39
C LEU A 56 7.72 -8.38 3.32
N HIS A 57 7.45 -9.69 3.38
CA HIS A 57 6.77 -10.45 2.32
C HIS A 57 5.50 -9.77 1.81
N SER A 58 4.57 -9.41 2.70
CA SER A 58 3.31 -8.76 2.30
C SER A 58 3.54 -7.46 1.51
N SER A 59 4.52 -6.65 1.92
CA SER A 59 4.87 -5.39 1.27
C SER A 59 5.60 -5.61 -0.05
N LEU A 60 6.44 -6.65 -0.13
CA LEU A 60 7.11 -7.07 -1.36
C LEU A 60 6.11 -7.60 -2.40
N MET A 61 5.06 -8.30 -1.97
CA MET A 61 3.96 -8.72 -2.85
C MET A 61 3.18 -7.51 -3.39
N GLU A 62 2.84 -6.54 -2.54
CA GLU A 62 2.18 -5.29 -2.99
C GLU A 62 3.08 -4.49 -3.94
N LEU A 63 4.41 -4.52 -3.73
CA LEU A 63 5.38 -3.90 -4.62
C LEU A 63 5.32 -4.50 -6.03
N LEU A 64 4.98 -5.78 -6.20
CA LEU A 64 5.16 -6.49 -7.47
C LEU A 64 3.85 -7.01 -8.09
N GLU A 65 2.69 -6.81 -7.44
CA GLU A 65 1.39 -7.19 -8.01
C GLU A 65 0.63 -6.04 -8.72
N PRO A 66 -0.04 -6.32 -9.85
CA PRO A 66 0.37 -7.28 -10.87
C PRO A 66 1.40 -6.60 -11.79
N LEU A 67 2.66 -7.01 -11.72
CA LEU A 67 3.58 -6.79 -12.83
C LEU A 67 2.95 -7.42 -14.09
N PRO A 68 2.95 -6.72 -15.23
CA PRO A 68 2.26 -7.21 -16.41
C PRO A 68 2.90 -8.52 -16.88
N ALA A 69 2.04 -9.51 -17.17
CA ALA A 69 2.41 -10.78 -17.78
C ALA A 69 2.86 -10.56 -19.24
N HIS A 70 4.01 -9.94 -19.43
CA HIS A 70 4.63 -9.74 -20.74
C HIS A 70 5.87 -10.61 -20.87
N SER A 71 6.20 -10.97 -22.11
CA SER A 71 7.20 -11.96 -22.52
C SER A 71 8.67 -11.63 -22.15
N THR A 72 8.92 -10.59 -21.35
CA THR A 72 10.25 -10.09 -20.98
C THR A 72 10.44 -10.18 -19.47
N THR A 73 11.55 -10.78 -19.03
CA THR A 73 11.96 -10.85 -17.63
C THR A 73 12.00 -9.44 -17.02
N ALA A 74 11.24 -9.21 -15.97
CA ALA A 74 11.25 -7.94 -15.25
C ALA A 74 12.53 -7.82 -14.42
N ARG A 75 13.08 -6.62 -14.23
CA ARG A 75 14.32 -6.42 -13.43
C ARG A 75 14.01 -5.69 -12.14
N LEU A 76 14.48 -6.23 -11.02
CA LEU A 76 14.33 -5.66 -9.69
C LEU A 76 15.70 -5.31 -9.12
N LEU A 77 15.81 -4.10 -8.55
CA LEU A 77 17.06 -3.59 -8.00
C LEU A 77 17.02 -3.62 -6.46
N VAL A 78 18.00 -4.25 -5.82
CA VAL A 78 18.23 -4.15 -4.37
C VAL A 78 19.38 -3.19 -4.12
N LEU A 79 19.07 -2.05 -3.49
CA LEU A 79 19.98 -0.93 -3.26
C LEU A 79 20.67 -1.09 -1.90
N GLY A 80 22.00 -1.01 -1.87
CA GLY A 80 22.78 -1.16 -0.64
C GLY A 80 22.57 -2.54 -0.01
N SER A 81 22.69 -3.59 -0.83
CA SER A 81 22.24 -4.93 -0.44
C SER A 81 22.97 -5.51 0.77
N GLY A 82 24.20 -5.05 1.02
CA GLY A 82 25.07 -5.64 2.04
C GLY A 82 25.14 -7.16 1.94
N ASP A 83 25.19 -7.82 3.09
CA ASP A 83 25.12 -9.27 3.25
C ASP A 83 23.76 -9.74 3.78
N SER A 84 22.68 -9.05 3.40
CA SER A 84 21.31 -9.50 3.68
C SER A 84 20.95 -10.74 2.86
N ALA A 85 20.17 -11.63 3.45
CA ALA A 85 19.58 -12.79 2.79
C ALA A 85 18.50 -12.38 1.77
N LEU A 86 17.97 -11.14 1.86
CA LEU A 86 16.82 -10.67 1.10
C LEU A 86 16.95 -10.90 -0.41
N SER A 87 18.13 -10.63 -0.99
CA SER A 87 18.36 -10.81 -2.44
C SER A 87 18.22 -12.27 -2.87
N ALA A 88 18.76 -13.19 -2.06
CA ALA A 88 18.71 -14.63 -2.35
C ALA A 88 17.32 -15.21 -2.11
N GLU A 89 16.64 -14.77 -1.06
CA GLU A 89 15.27 -15.19 -0.76
C GLU A 89 14.29 -14.70 -1.84
N LEU A 90 14.41 -13.44 -2.28
CA LEU A 90 13.65 -12.91 -3.42
C LEU A 90 13.85 -13.74 -4.68
N ALA A 91 15.10 -14.05 -5.04
CA ALA A 91 15.40 -14.83 -6.25
C ALA A 91 14.92 -16.29 -6.17
N SER A 92 14.73 -16.82 -4.95
CA SER A 92 14.27 -18.19 -4.74
C SER A 92 12.75 -18.34 -4.70
N ASP A 93 12.00 -17.25 -4.56
CA ASP A 93 10.55 -17.29 -4.43
C ASP A 93 9.89 -17.45 -5.80
N GLN A 94 8.97 -18.40 -5.92
CA GLN A 94 8.24 -18.68 -7.16
C GLN A 94 7.40 -17.51 -7.65
N VAL A 95 6.96 -16.62 -6.75
CA VAL A 95 6.26 -15.40 -7.13
C VAL A 95 7.15 -14.47 -7.96
N PHE A 96 8.47 -14.57 -7.80
CA PHE A 96 9.48 -13.78 -8.49
C PHE A 96 10.25 -14.55 -9.57
N GLU A 97 9.75 -15.72 -10.02
CA GLU A 97 10.43 -16.56 -11.02
C GLU A 97 10.73 -15.82 -12.34
N ASN A 98 9.91 -14.84 -12.71
CA ASN A 98 10.09 -14.01 -13.91
C ASN A 98 10.77 -12.66 -13.63
N VAL A 99 11.41 -12.51 -12.47
CA VAL A 99 12.09 -11.30 -12.04
C VAL A 99 13.59 -11.57 -11.89
N GLU A 100 14.40 -10.87 -12.66
CA GLU A 100 15.85 -10.82 -12.46
C GLU A 100 16.16 -9.89 -11.27
N VAL A 101 16.69 -10.46 -10.19
CA VAL A 101 17.14 -9.71 -9.02
C VAL A 101 18.59 -9.27 -9.22
N ILE A 102 18.82 -7.96 -9.20
CA ILE A 102 20.15 -7.35 -9.30
C ILE A 102 20.38 -6.56 -8.01
N SER A 103 21.50 -6.83 -7.36
CA SER A 103 21.85 -6.23 -6.08
C SER A 103 23.09 -5.38 -6.22
N ILE A 104 23.07 -4.16 -5.69
CA ILE A 104 24.21 -3.26 -5.71
C ILE A 104 24.62 -2.83 -4.31
N ASP A 105 25.92 -2.64 -4.14
CA ASP A 105 26.50 -2.04 -2.94
C ASP A 105 27.86 -1.42 -3.32
N PHE A 106 28.21 -0.26 -2.78
CA PHE A 106 29.49 0.38 -3.09
C PHE A 106 30.70 -0.33 -2.48
N SER A 107 30.50 -1.28 -1.55
CA SER A 107 31.55 -2.02 -0.90
C SER A 107 31.94 -3.23 -1.75
N ALA A 108 33.16 -3.19 -2.28
CA ALA A 108 33.75 -4.29 -3.02
C ALA A 108 33.85 -5.57 -2.16
N GLU A 109 34.12 -5.39 -0.85
CA GLU A 109 34.27 -6.50 0.10
C GLU A 109 32.98 -7.33 0.23
N VAL A 110 31.83 -6.67 0.39
CA VAL A 110 30.56 -7.38 0.53
C VAL A 110 30.06 -7.95 -0.79
N THR A 111 30.17 -7.19 -1.88
CA THR A 111 29.70 -7.65 -3.19
C THR A 111 30.52 -8.84 -3.70
N GLU A 112 31.84 -8.86 -3.50
CA GLU A 112 32.66 -10.03 -3.82
C GLU A 112 32.31 -11.24 -2.95
N ARG A 113 32.10 -11.03 -1.64
CA ARG A 113 31.65 -12.08 -0.73
C ARG A 113 30.30 -12.67 -1.14
N MET A 114 29.32 -11.82 -1.49
CA MET A 114 27.99 -12.26 -1.91
C MET A 114 28.03 -13.00 -3.25
N ARG A 115 28.85 -12.57 -4.22
CA ARG A 115 29.09 -13.34 -5.46
C ARG A 115 29.68 -14.72 -5.21
N ARG A 116 30.62 -14.86 -4.26
CA ARG A 116 31.16 -16.18 -3.88
C ARG A 116 30.10 -17.05 -3.20
N ARG A 117 29.21 -16.44 -2.42
CA ARG A 117 28.18 -17.15 -1.65
C ARG A 117 27.00 -17.58 -2.51
N PHE A 118 26.59 -16.75 -3.45
CA PHE A 118 25.44 -16.93 -4.35
C PHE A 118 25.89 -16.69 -5.79
N PRO A 119 26.62 -17.64 -6.41
CA PRO A 119 27.23 -17.45 -7.73
C PRO A 119 26.23 -17.31 -8.87
N ASP A 120 24.99 -17.75 -8.67
CA ASP A 120 23.91 -17.67 -9.66
C ASP A 120 23.14 -16.34 -9.60
N LEU A 121 23.49 -15.45 -8.65
CA LEU A 121 22.84 -14.14 -8.47
C LEU A 121 23.77 -12.99 -8.87
N THR A 122 23.18 -11.88 -9.29
CA THR A 122 23.91 -10.70 -9.76
C THR A 122 24.14 -9.71 -8.62
N PHE A 123 25.39 -9.59 -8.15
CA PHE A 123 25.84 -8.55 -7.22
C PHE A 123 26.90 -7.67 -7.88
N LEU A 124 26.68 -6.35 -7.93
CA LEU A 124 27.57 -5.38 -8.55
C LEU A 124 28.12 -4.38 -7.53
N THR A 125 29.42 -4.09 -7.61
CA THR A 125 30.04 -3.00 -6.85
C THR A 125 29.67 -1.68 -7.50
N MET A 126 28.77 -0.90 -6.90
CA MET A 126 28.24 0.34 -7.49
C MET A 126 27.72 1.29 -6.41
N ASP A 127 27.97 2.60 -6.57
CA ASP A 127 27.40 3.65 -5.72
C ASP A 127 26.00 4.01 -6.20
N ALA A 128 24.98 3.86 -5.35
CA ALA A 128 23.59 4.14 -5.72
C ALA A 128 23.31 5.63 -6.02
N ARG A 129 24.22 6.55 -5.67
CA ARG A 129 24.17 7.97 -6.06
C ARG A 129 24.66 8.22 -7.49
N ASN A 130 25.20 7.19 -8.15
CA ASN A 130 25.63 7.22 -9.55
C ASN A 130 25.53 5.81 -10.15
N MET A 131 24.40 5.52 -10.77
CA MET A 131 24.11 4.25 -11.44
C MET A 131 24.22 4.37 -12.96
N SER A 132 25.16 5.16 -13.46
CA SER A 132 25.30 5.47 -14.89
C SER A 132 25.57 4.26 -15.81
N ASP A 133 26.01 3.13 -15.25
CA ASP A 133 26.14 1.86 -15.97
C ASP A 133 24.78 1.21 -16.29
N PHE A 134 23.69 1.68 -15.66
CA PHE A 134 22.33 1.28 -15.97
C PHE A 134 21.62 2.31 -16.85
N ASP A 135 20.96 1.82 -17.89
CA ASP A 135 20.07 2.62 -18.72
C ASP A 135 18.88 3.16 -17.91
N ASP A 136 18.36 4.31 -18.33
CA ASP A 136 17.13 4.88 -17.79
C ASP A 136 15.95 3.90 -17.98
N GLY A 137 15.08 3.78 -16.98
CA GLY A 137 13.91 2.91 -17.07
C GLY A 137 14.23 1.41 -17.21
N SER A 138 15.37 0.96 -16.69
CA SER A 138 15.81 -0.43 -16.79
C SER A 138 15.24 -1.35 -15.71
N PHE A 139 14.62 -0.82 -14.65
CA PHE A 139 14.07 -1.58 -13.53
C PHE A 139 12.58 -1.30 -13.30
N VAL A 140 11.81 -2.34 -12.99
CA VAL A 140 10.38 -2.20 -12.66
C VAL A 140 10.17 -1.85 -11.19
N ALA A 141 11.11 -2.23 -10.33
CA ALA A 141 11.06 -1.95 -8.92
C ALA A 141 12.46 -1.84 -8.31
N ALA A 142 12.56 -1.08 -7.23
CA ALA A 142 13.74 -0.98 -6.40
C ALA A 142 13.40 -1.15 -4.91
N ILE A 143 14.32 -1.72 -4.15
CA ILE A 143 14.20 -1.93 -2.70
C ILE A 143 15.41 -1.31 -2.01
N ASP A 144 15.14 -0.41 -1.07
CA ASP A 144 16.09 0.14 -0.12
C ASP A 144 15.75 -0.36 1.28
N LYS A 145 16.73 -0.96 1.96
CA LYS A 145 16.59 -1.36 3.36
C LYS A 145 17.76 -0.83 4.17
N GLY A 146 17.64 0.43 4.58
CA GLY A 146 18.59 1.13 5.44
C GLY A 146 19.72 1.86 4.71
N LEU A 147 19.78 1.82 3.37
CA LEU A 147 20.78 2.59 2.62
C LEU A 147 20.50 4.09 2.75
N SER A 148 19.24 4.51 2.62
CA SER A 148 18.86 5.93 2.77
C SER A 148 19.23 6.52 4.14
N ASP A 149 19.26 5.70 5.19
CA ASP A 149 19.66 6.11 6.55
C ASP A 149 21.17 6.39 6.63
N CYS A 150 21.97 5.73 5.78
CA CYS A 150 23.41 5.90 5.69
C CYS A 150 23.82 7.21 5.02
N LEU A 151 22.91 7.84 4.26
CA LEU A 151 23.18 9.09 3.57
C LEU A 151 23.02 10.28 4.52
N GLY A 152 24.17 10.86 4.90
CA GLY A 152 24.27 11.87 5.94
C GLY A 152 23.64 13.23 5.60
N THR A 153 23.50 13.59 4.32
CA THR A 153 23.00 14.91 3.90
C THR A 153 21.75 14.82 3.03
N VAL A 154 20.86 15.82 3.13
CA VAL A 154 19.69 15.99 2.25
C VAL A 154 20.10 16.01 0.78
N ALA A 155 21.23 16.66 0.45
CA ALA A 155 21.73 16.71 -0.92
C ALA A 155 22.11 15.32 -1.47
N SER A 156 22.81 14.52 -0.66
CA SER A 156 23.18 13.14 -0.99
C SER A 156 21.93 12.26 -1.17
N ARG A 157 20.93 12.39 -0.28
CA ARG A 157 19.64 11.70 -0.39
C ARG A 157 18.87 12.09 -1.64
N ARG A 158 18.78 13.37 -1.97
CA ARG A 158 18.14 13.85 -3.20
C ARG A 158 18.83 13.30 -4.45
N GLN A 159 20.16 13.33 -4.49
CA GLN A 159 20.91 12.77 -5.60
C GLN A 159 20.63 11.26 -5.76
N TYR A 160 20.64 10.53 -4.64
CA TYR A 160 20.28 9.11 -4.62
C TYR A 160 18.87 8.85 -5.14
N PHE A 161 17.84 9.54 -4.62
CA PHE A 161 16.46 9.33 -5.08
C PHE A 161 16.24 9.79 -6.53
N GLN A 162 17.00 10.77 -7.02
CA GLN A 162 17.01 11.14 -8.45
C GLN A 162 17.55 10.01 -9.33
N GLU A 163 18.65 9.37 -8.92
CA GLU A 163 19.19 8.20 -9.63
C GLU A 163 18.24 7.00 -9.56
N VAL A 164 17.63 6.72 -8.41
CA VAL A 164 16.61 5.67 -8.28
C VAL A 164 15.42 5.94 -9.20
N ARG A 165 14.95 7.19 -9.27
CA ARG A 165 13.89 7.59 -10.21
C ARG A 165 14.31 7.35 -11.66
N ARG A 166 15.54 7.70 -12.02
CA ARG A 166 16.07 7.58 -13.39
C ARG A 166 16.08 6.13 -13.87
N VAL A 167 16.59 5.22 -13.05
CA VAL A 167 16.72 3.80 -13.44
C VAL A 167 15.38 3.05 -13.39
N LEU A 168 14.37 3.58 -12.70
CA LEU A 168 13.02 3.01 -12.67
C LEU A 168 12.22 3.37 -13.92
N VAL A 169 11.40 2.43 -14.39
CA VAL A 169 10.39 2.70 -15.44
C VAL A 169 9.39 3.76 -14.97
N GLN A 170 8.62 4.34 -15.90
CA GLN A 170 7.63 5.37 -15.58
C GLN A 170 6.54 4.93 -14.58
N THR A 171 6.27 3.63 -14.49
CA THR A 171 5.38 3.01 -13.49
C THR A 171 6.16 2.31 -12.37
N GLY A 172 7.44 2.64 -12.25
CA GLY A 172 8.37 1.98 -11.37
C GLY A 172 8.02 2.23 -9.92
N ARG A 173 8.32 1.24 -9.10
CA ARG A 173 7.93 1.21 -7.70
C ARG A 173 9.17 1.16 -6.82
N LEU A 174 9.13 1.85 -5.69
CA LEU A 174 10.23 1.88 -4.74
C LEU A 174 9.68 1.47 -3.38
N LEU A 175 10.33 0.51 -2.73
CA LEU A 175 10.09 0.18 -1.33
C LEU A 175 11.30 0.65 -0.51
N VAL A 176 11.08 1.50 0.49
CA VAL A 176 12.12 1.92 1.43
C VAL A 176 11.75 1.46 2.82
N VAL A 177 12.69 0.84 3.53
CA VAL A 177 12.60 0.61 4.98
C VAL A 177 13.66 1.49 5.64
N SER A 178 13.23 2.44 6.45
CA SER A 178 14.10 3.45 7.06
C SER A 178 13.70 3.76 8.50
N GLN A 179 14.63 4.22 9.32
CA GLN A 179 14.33 4.77 10.65
C GLN A 179 13.87 6.25 10.60
N ARG A 180 13.99 6.91 9.44
CA ARG A 180 13.62 8.31 9.23
C ARG A 180 12.33 8.43 8.42
N ARG A 181 11.53 9.48 8.68
CA ARG A 181 10.37 9.82 7.85
C ARG A 181 10.80 10.64 6.64
N LEU A 182 11.20 9.94 5.59
CA LEU A 182 11.73 10.53 4.34
C LEU A 182 10.69 11.37 3.57
N TRP A 183 9.40 11.09 3.75
CA TRP A 183 8.31 11.77 3.03
C TRP A 183 7.82 13.05 3.72
N ALA A 184 7.74 13.06 5.05
CA ALA A 184 7.17 14.18 5.81
C ALA A 184 8.16 15.32 6.11
N GLY A 185 9.44 15.17 5.72
CA GLY A 185 10.49 16.15 6.06
C GLY A 185 10.69 16.32 7.57
N GLN A 186 10.17 15.42 8.39
CA GLN A 186 10.32 15.42 9.83
C GLN A 186 11.43 14.45 10.19
N ASP A 187 12.62 14.98 10.45
CA ASP A 187 13.57 14.27 11.29
C ASP A 187 12.92 14.14 12.67
N LEU A 188 12.65 12.92 13.14
CA LEU A 188 12.16 12.66 14.49
C LEU A 188 13.18 13.04 15.59
N LEU A 189 14.28 13.72 15.23
CA LEU A 189 15.48 13.89 16.06
C LEU A 189 16.17 15.26 15.96
N SER A 190 15.57 16.27 15.32
CA SER A 190 16.04 17.65 15.52
C SER A 190 15.34 18.26 16.74
N ASP A 191 15.73 17.80 17.94
CA ASP A 191 15.40 18.49 19.20
C ASP A 191 16.50 19.47 19.65
N ASP A 192 17.46 19.82 18.77
CA ASP A 192 18.63 20.64 19.13
C ASP A 192 18.82 21.94 18.32
N ASP A 193 17.77 22.50 17.72
CA ASP A 193 17.80 23.89 17.20
C ASP A 193 16.75 24.76 17.90
N GLU A 194 16.99 25.05 19.19
CA GLU A 194 16.45 26.25 19.84
C GLU A 194 17.14 27.49 19.23
N ASP A 195 16.71 27.99 18.06
CA ASP A 195 16.88 29.42 17.64
C ASP A 195 16.46 29.73 16.18
N GLU A 196 15.30 29.24 15.67
CA GLU A 196 14.68 29.89 14.49
C GLU A 196 13.20 30.27 14.70
N PRO A 197 12.81 31.54 14.41
CA PRO A 197 11.47 32.02 14.68
C PRO A 197 10.44 31.47 13.70
N ASP A 198 9.34 31.02 14.29
CA ASP A 198 8.12 30.34 13.82
C ASP A 198 7.33 31.02 12.67
N THR A 199 8.01 31.45 11.60
CA THR A 199 7.40 32.27 10.53
C THR A 199 7.57 31.72 9.11
N PHE A 200 7.54 30.40 8.89
CA PHE A 200 7.31 29.84 7.54
C PHE A 200 6.63 28.45 7.58
N ARG A 201 5.55 28.31 8.37
CA ARG A 201 4.80 27.06 8.50
C ARG A 201 3.57 26.93 7.58
N GLU A 202 3.54 27.70 6.49
CA GLU A 202 2.59 27.51 5.39
C GLU A 202 3.32 27.64 4.05
N LEU A 203 3.46 26.52 3.32
CA LEU A 203 3.33 26.36 1.85
C LEU A 203 4.19 25.19 1.31
N HIS A 204 3.47 24.20 0.77
CA HIS A 204 3.91 23.06 -0.08
C HIS A 204 4.47 21.79 0.58
N SER A 205 3.64 20.75 0.52
CA SER A 205 3.95 19.34 0.78
C SER A 205 4.83 18.73 -0.33
N GLU A 206 6.05 19.21 -0.49
CA GLU A 206 7.06 18.49 -1.28
C GLU A 206 7.76 17.47 -0.39
N ALA A 207 7.85 16.22 -0.86
CA ALA A 207 8.60 15.17 -0.17
C ALA A 207 10.09 15.57 -0.10
N HIS A 208 10.50 16.15 1.03
CA HIS A 208 11.68 17.02 1.10
C HIS A 208 13.01 16.32 0.73
N ASP A 209 13.11 15.01 1.00
CA ASP A 209 14.27 14.17 0.65
C ASP A 209 14.13 13.43 -0.69
N LEU A 210 12.93 12.94 -1.03
CA LEU A 210 12.67 12.20 -2.27
C LEU A 210 12.67 13.09 -3.51
N GLY A 211 12.37 14.38 -3.31
CA GLY A 211 12.15 15.33 -4.39
C GLY A 211 10.78 15.14 -5.06
N PRO A 212 10.51 15.92 -6.13
CA PRO A 212 9.22 15.89 -6.82
C PRO A 212 9.04 14.59 -7.63
N GLY A 213 7.80 14.31 -8.00
CA GLY A 213 7.47 13.21 -8.91
C GLY A 213 7.26 11.85 -8.24
N TRP A 214 7.15 11.79 -6.91
CA TRP A 214 6.84 10.56 -6.19
C TRP A 214 5.43 10.61 -5.60
N SER A 215 4.71 9.50 -5.67
CA SER A 215 3.48 9.26 -4.91
C SER A 215 3.75 8.12 -3.93
N CYS A 216 3.76 8.42 -2.64
CA CYS A 216 4.16 7.47 -1.61
C CYS A 216 3.06 7.22 -0.58
N LYS A 217 3.04 6.00 -0.06
CA LYS A 217 2.26 5.56 1.08
C LYS A 217 3.23 5.09 2.16
N GLU A 218 3.18 5.74 3.31
CA GLU A 218 3.98 5.34 4.47
C GLU A 218 3.15 4.40 5.37
N GLN A 219 3.84 3.41 5.94
CA GLN A 219 3.34 2.55 6.99
C GLN A 219 4.38 2.46 8.09
N GLU A 220 3.95 2.73 9.32
CA GLU A 220 4.78 2.51 10.50
C GLU A 220 4.82 1.01 10.84
N MET A 221 6.03 0.52 11.08
CA MET A 221 6.33 -0.85 11.50
C MET A 221 7.15 -0.79 12.79
N TYR A 222 7.21 -1.92 13.50
CA TYR A 222 8.01 -2.01 14.72
C TYR A 222 8.92 -3.22 14.66
N GLY A 223 10.19 -3.01 15.00
CA GLY A 223 11.20 -4.05 15.09
C GLY A 223 11.77 -4.17 16.50
N PRO A 224 12.77 -5.05 16.68
CA PRO A 224 13.45 -5.24 17.96
C PRO A 224 14.40 -4.09 18.28
N LEU A 225 14.67 -3.90 19.57
CA LEU A 225 15.80 -3.11 20.03
C LEU A 225 17.09 -3.81 19.61
N PHE A 226 18.03 -3.09 19.01
CA PHE A 226 19.38 -3.62 18.87
C PHE A 226 20.26 -3.12 20.00
N MET A 227 21.08 -4.01 20.54
CA MET A 227 22.16 -3.61 21.43
C MET A 227 23.51 -3.95 20.83
N GLU A 228 24.45 -3.08 21.10
CA GLU A 228 25.86 -3.31 20.95
C GLU A 228 26.39 -3.90 22.27
N SER A 229 27.07 -5.03 22.19
CA SER A 229 27.79 -5.61 23.34
C SER A 229 29.31 -5.53 23.19
N ASP A 230 29.81 -5.22 21.99
CA ASP A 230 31.22 -5.20 21.61
C ASP A 230 31.38 -4.29 20.38
N GLU A 231 32.30 -3.32 20.42
CA GLU A 231 32.61 -2.40 19.31
C GLU A 231 33.07 -3.13 18.04
N LYS A 232 33.53 -4.38 18.17
CA LYS A 232 33.96 -5.22 17.04
C LYS A 232 32.82 -6.05 16.45
N GLN A 233 31.64 -6.04 17.07
CA GLN A 233 30.48 -6.76 16.60
C GLN A 233 29.34 -5.79 16.27
N PRO A 234 28.72 -5.93 15.09
CA PRO A 234 27.55 -5.13 14.76
C PRO A 234 26.45 -5.38 15.79
N PRO A 235 25.60 -4.37 16.05
CA PRO A 235 24.54 -4.50 17.01
C PRO A 235 23.60 -5.65 16.60
N PHE A 236 23.05 -6.39 17.56
CA PHE A 236 22.17 -7.52 17.28
C PHE A 236 20.79 -7.28 17.88
N PRO A 237 19.73 -7.80 17.22
CA PRO A 237 18.38 -7.68 17.75
C PRO A 237 18.28 -8.40 19.09
N GLN A 238 17.70 -7.73 20.08
CA GLN A 238 17.43 -8.32 21.39
C GLN A 238 16.15 -9.16 21.33
N PRO A 239 16.22 -10.47 21.58
CA PRO A 239 15.03 -11.31 21.62
C PRO A 239 14.03 -10.81 22.67
N GLY A 240 12.74 -10.80 22.34
CA GLY A 240 11.68 -10.35 23.25
C GLY A 240 11.48 -8.84 23.27
N THR A 241 12.17 -8.09 22.42
CA THR A 241 11.96 -6.64 22.23
C THR A 241 11.28 -6.32 20.90
N GLU A 242 10.79 -7.32 20.19
CA GLU A 242 10.03 -7.13 18.95
C GLU A 242 8.82 -6.21 19.22
N GLY A 243 8.67 -5.14 18.44
CA GLY A 243 7.58 -4.18 18.66
C GLY A 243 8.01 -2.89 19.38
N THR A 244 9.30 -2.68 19.65
CA THR A 244 9.77 -1.56 20.48
C THR A 244 10.32 -0.38 19.70
N ILE A 245 11.01 -0.62 18.58
CA ILE A 245 11.64 0.44 17.79
C ILE A 245 10.81 0.68 16.52
N PRO A 246 10.36 1.91 16.26
CA PRO A 246 9.63 2.23 15.04
C PRO A 246 10.56 2.26 13.83
N TYR A 247 10.07 1.73 12.72
CA TYR A 247 10.66 1.84 11.38
C TYR A 247 9.55 2.26 10.41
N PHE A 248 9.91 3.01 9.38
CA PHE A 248 8.99 3.48 8.36
C PHE A 248 9.19 2.66 7.09
N LEU A 249 8.12 1.98 6.69
CA LEU A 249 7.99 1.36 5.38
C LEU A 249 7.36 2.39 4.44
N LEU A 250 8.11 2.85 3.45
CA LEU A 250 7.64 3.79 2.45
C LEU A 250 7.49 3.06 1.12
N ALA A 251 6.27 2.94 0.62
CA ALA A 251 5.97 2.39 -0.69
C ALA A 251 5.66 3.54 -1.66
N CYS A 252 6.56 3.79 -2.60
CA CYS A 252 6.48 4.87 -3.56
C CYS A 252 6.26 4.36 -4.98
N ARG A 253 5.63 5.20 -5.81
CA ARG A 253 5.51 5.05 -7.24
C ARG A 253 5.93 6.35 -7.92
N VAL A 254 6.52 6.24 -9.10
CA VAL A 254 6.74 7.40 -9.96
C VAL A 254 5.37 8.00 -10.32
N SER A 255 5.10 9.24 -9.89
CA SER A 255 3.84 9.92 -10.20
C SER A 255 3.82 10.32 -11.68
N SER A 256 2.75 9.95 -12.36
CA SER A 256 2.52 10.24 -13.79
C SER A 256 2.22 11.73 -14.06
N THR A 257 2.10 12.55 -13.01
CA THR A 257 1.74 13.96 -13.13
C THR A 257 2.89 14.88 -13.53
N ASP A 258 4.15 14.44 -13.42
CA ASP A 258 5.30 15.25 -13.84
C ASP A 258 6.17 14.53 -14.88
N GLY A 259 5.79 14.73 -16.16
CA GLY A 259 6.77 14.94 -17.23
C GLY A 259 7.42 13.73 -17.91
N GLY A 260 7.05 12.48 -17.61
CA GLY A 260 7.71 11.30 -18.21
C GLY A 260 7.66 11.21 -19.75
N ALA A 261 6.56 11.68 -20.37
CA ALA A 261 6.45 11.69 -21.83
C ALA A 261 7.29 12.80 -22.51
N GLY A 262 7.73 13.81 -21.76
CA GLY A 262 8.53 14.92 -22.29
C GLY A 262 10.04 14.65 -22.28
N ILE A 263 10.53 13.76 -21.40
CA ILE A 263 11.97 13.52 -21.22
C ILE A 263 12.57 12.84 -22.46
N GLY A 264 11.88 11.86 -23.07
CA GLY A 264 12.32 11.27 -24.34
C GLY A 264 12.39 12.29 -25.49
N LEU A 265 11.43 13.23 -25.54
CA LEU A 265 11.41 14.32 -26.52
C LEU A 265 12.57 15.32 -26.31
N LEU A 266 12.94 15.59 -25.06
CA LEU A 266 14.08 16.47 -24.72
C LEU A 266 15.41 15.95 -25.27
N PHE A 267 15.60 14.64 -25.39
CA PHE A 267 16.81 14.04 -25.98
C PHE A 267 16.69 13.78 -27.49
N ILE A 268 15.48 13.59 -28.02
CA ILE A 268 15.24 13.35 -29.44
C ILE A 268 15.26 14.65 -30.26
N LEU A 269 14.76 15.77 -29.71
CA LEU A 269 14.75 17.08 -30.38
C LEU A 269 16.16 17.55 -30.80
N PRO A 270 17.18 17.54 -29.94
CA PRO A 270 18.55 17.88 -30.32
C PRO A 270 19.13 16.94 -31.38
N ARG A 271 18.82 15.63 -31.32
CA ARG A 271 19.28 14.64 -32.31
C ARG A 271 18.62 14.82 -33.67
N LEU A 272 17.34 15.19 -33.68
CA LEU A 272 16.59 15.51 -34.88
C LEU A 272 17.12 16.80 -35.52
N ILE A 273 17.34 17.85 -34.71
CA ILE A 273 17.94 19.12 -35.17
C ILE A 273 19.35 18.89 -35.71
N ALA A 274 20.21 18.14 -35.01
CA ALA A 274 21.57 17.82 -35.46
C ALA A 274 21.58 17.02 -36.77
N SER A 275 20.63 16.08 -36.94
CA SER A 275 20.49 15.30 -38.17
C SER A 275 19.96 16.12 -39.34
N LEU A 276 19.00 17.03 -39.11
CA LEU A 276 18.46 17.94 -40.12
C LEU A 276 19.48 19.01 -40.56
N LEU A 277 20.34 19.46 -39.63
CA LEU A 277 21.41 20.43 -39.92
C LEU A 277 22.70 19.78 -40.45
N GLY A 278 22.72 18.46 -40.62
CA GLY A 278 23.88 17.74 -41.16
C GLY A 278 25.13 17.83 -40.27
N ALA A 279 24.95 17.88 -38.95
CA ALA A 279 26.06 17.99 -38.02
C ALA A 279 27.02 16.78 -38.13
N PRO A 280 28.34 16.99 -38.00
CA PRO A 280 29.31 15.90 -38.05
C PRO A 280 29.03 14.89 -36.92
N ARG A 281 28.95 13.60 -37.28
CA ARG A 281 28.56 12.46 -36.42
C ARG A 281 27.08 12.40 -36.01
N ALA A 282 26.19 13.15 -36.67
CA ALA A 282 24.75 13.00 -36.45
C ALA A 282 24.25 11.61 -36.90
N ALA A 283 23.21 11.12 -36.21
CA ALA A 283 22.56 9.86 -36.56
C ALA A 283 21.80 9.99 -37.90
N PRO A 284 21.55 8.87 -38.63
CA PRO A 284 20.75 8.91 -39.85
C PRO A 284 19.33 9.44 -39.59
N LEU A 285 18.86 10.36 -40.44
CA LEU A 285 17.52 10.96 -40.30
C LEU A 285 16.38 9.92 -40.22
N PRO A 286 16.38 8.81 -41.00
CA PRO A 286 15.34 7.79 -40.90
C PRO A 286 15.28 7.11 -39.52
N SER A 287 16.43 6.84 -38.88
CA SER A 287 16.44 6.23 -37.54
C SER A 287 15.95 7.20 -36.48
N VAL A 288 16.31 8.48 -36.57
CA VAL A 288 15.83 9.50 -35.62
C VAL A 288 14.33 9.73 -35.77
N LEU A 289 13.79 9.71 -36.99
CA LEU A 289 12.35 9.82 -37.22
C LEU A 289 11.57 8.60 -36.69
N GLN A 290 12.16 7.40 -36.78
CA GLN A 290 11.58 6.20 -36.18
C GLN A 290 11.52 6.33 -34.65
N ASP A 291 12.59 6.83 -34.01
CA ASP A 291 12.61 7.08 -32.56
C ASP A 291 11.55 8.10 -32.14
N VAL A 292 11.35 9.19 -32.91
CA VAL A 292 10.27 10.17 -32.69
C VAL A 292 8.90 9.49 -32.72
N ALA A 293 8.65 8.67 -33.75
CA ALA A 293 7.36 8.01 -33.94
C ALA A 293 7.05 7.00 -32.82
N VAL A 294 8.05 6.23 -32.38
CA VAL A 294 7.91 5.28 -31.27
C VAL A 294 7.59 6.01 -29.96
N ASN A 295 8.30 7.09 -29.65
CA ASN A 295 8.05 7.88 -28.43
C ASN A 295 6.69 8.56 -28.44
N PHE A 296 6.27 9.10 -29.59
CA PHE A 296 4.94 9.69 -29.74
C PHE A 296 3.82 8.65 -29.59
N GLY A 297 3.99 7.47 -30.19
CA GLY A 297 3.05 6.35 -30.03
C GLY A 297 2.93 5.88 -28.58
N ALA A 298 4.07 5.75 -27.88
CA ALA A 298 4.10 5.42 -26.46
C ALA A 298 3.40 6.49 -25.61
N MET A 299 3.61 7.78 -25.89
CA MET A 299 2.93 8.87 -25.18
C MET A 299 1.40 8.80 -25.33
N VAL A 300 0.89 8.58 -26.54
CA VAL A 300 -0.56 8.46 -26.78
C VAL A 300 -1.12 7.23 -26.08
N PHE A 301 -0.43 6.10 -26.14
CA PHE A 301 -0.85 4.86 -25.51
C PHE A 301 -0.83 4.95 -23.97
N CYS A 302 0.24 5.49 -23.38
CA CYS A 302 0.32 5.75 -21.94
C CYS A 302 -0.74 6.75 -21.51
N GLY A 303 -0.97 7.83 -22.28
CA GLY A 303 -2.05 8.78 -22.01
C GLY A 303 -3.43 8.10 -22.00
N PHE A 304 -3.68 7.16 -22.91
CA PHE A 304 -4.91 6.38 -22.93
C PHE A 304 -5.04 5.46 -21.71
N LEU A 305 -3.98 4.75 -21.32
CA LEU A 305 -3.98 3.88 -20.13
C LEU A 305 -4.15 4.68 -18.84
N THR A 306 -3.45 5.81 -18.69
CA THR A 306 -3.62 6.71 -17.53
C THR A 306 -5.02 7.29 -17.48
N TYR A 307 -5.61 7.67 -18.62
CA TYR A 307 -7.01 8.08 -18.68
C TYR A 307 -7.95 6.96 -18.22
N GLN A 308 -7.66 5.71 -18.60
CA GLN A 308 -8.44 4.55 -18.18
C GLN A 308 -8.29 4.23 -16.69
N GLU A 309 -7.08 4.31 -16.12
CA GLU A 309 -6.81 4.09 -14.69
C GLU A 309 -7.39 5.19 -13.80
N TRP A 310 -7.24 6.46 -14.20
CA TRP A 310 -7.85 7.60 -13.50
C TRP A 310 -9.36 7.44 -13.33
N ASN A 311 -10.02 6.95 -14.39
CA ASN A 311 -11.45 6.65 -14.36
C ASN A 311 -11.81 5.48 -13.43
N GLN A 312 -10.88 4.59 -13.10
CA GLN A 312 -11.12 3.42 -12.23
C GLN A 312 -10.74 3.67 -10.76
N ASP A 313 -9.73 4.49 -10.48
CA ASP A 313 -9.20 4.71 -9.12
C ASP A 313 -10.14 5.51 -8.22
N SER A 314 -10.87 6.47 -8.81
CA SER A 314 -11.92 7.21 -8.10
C SER A 314 -13.03 6.29 -7.60
N VAL A 315 -13.46 5.32 -8.42
CA VAL A 315 -14.49 4.32 -8.08
C VAL A 315 -13.99 3.36 -6.99
N ARG A 316 -12.72 2.93 -7.04
CA ARG A 316 -12.14 2.01 -6.06
C ARG A 316 -11.93 2.66 -4.69
N SER A 317 -11.50 3.92 -4.66
CA SER A 317 -11.29 4.67 -3.41
C SER A 317 -12.60 4.92 -2.70
N GLN A 318 -13.63 5.35 -3.43
CA GLN A 318 -14.99 5.52 -2.88
C GLN A 318 -15.55 4.21 -2.32
N ALA A 319 -15.40 3.09 -3.05
CA ALA A 319 -15.85 1.79 -2.58
C ALA A 319 -15.11 1.29 -1.32
N LYS A 320 -13.85 1.69 -1.14
CA LYS A 320 -13.03 1.35 0.04
C LYS A 320 -13.46 2.14 1.26
N GLU A 321 -13.68 3.45 1.11
CA GLU A 321 -14.16 4.33 2.18
C GLU A 321 -15.57 3.93 2.63
N GLU A 322 -16.47 3.68 1.69
CA GLU A 322 -17.82 3.19 1.96
C GLU A 322 -17.80 1.82 2.65
N GLY A 323 -16.96 0.89 2.19
CA GLY A 323 -16.79 -0.41 2.81
C GLY A 323 -16.26 -0.34 4.26
N ALA A 324 -15.43 0.66 4.57
CA ALA A 324 -14.93 0.94 5.91
C ALA A 324 -16.01 1.57 6.81
N LEU A 325 -16.82 2.48 6.28
CA LEU A 325 -18.00 3.04 6.96
C LEU A 325 -18.99 1.93 7.31
N ILE A 326 -19.36 1.10 6.34
CA ILE A 326 -20.31 -0.01 6.56
C ILE A 326 -19.76 -1.02 7.57
N ALA A 327 -18.44 -1.26 7.59
CA ALA A 327 -17.83 -2.22 8.52
C ALA A 327 -18.11 -1.89 9.99
N ARG A 328 -18.07 -0.61 10.35
CA ARG A 328 -18.15 -0.15 11.74
C ARG A 328 -19.56 0.16 12.21
N LEU A 329 -20.58 0.01 11.35
CA LEU A 329 -21.97 0.29 11.69
C LEU A 329 -22.45 -0.62 12.83
N PRO A 330 -22.97 -0.06 13.94
CA PRO A 330 -23.50 -0.83 15.04
C PRO A 330 -24.87 -1.41 14.68
N VAL A 331 -25.10 -2.68 14.99
CA VAL A 331 -26.37 -3.39 14.79
C VAL A 331 -26.73 -4.22 16.02
N GLN A 332 -28.04 -4.32 16.27
CA GLN A 332 -28.66 -5.12 17.31
C GLN A 332 -29.18 -6.42 16.71
N VAL A 333 -28.49 -7.51 16.98
CA VAL A 333 -28.78 -8.83 16.39
C VAL A 333 -29.47 -9.73 17.41
N PRO A 334 -30.66 -10.26 17.11
CA PRO A 334 -31.30 -11.26 17.95
C PRO A 334 -30.52 -12.58 17.92
N THR A 335 -30.03 -13.02 19.08
CA THR A 335 -29.25 -14.26 19.25
C THR A 335 -29.79 -15.01 20.47
N ASP A 336 -30.31 -16.21 20.27
CA ASP A 336 -30.76 -17.13 21.34
C ASP A 336 -31.69 -16.51 22.41
N GLY A 337 -32.57 -15.59 21.98
CA GLY A 337 -33.54 -14.91 22.86
C GLY A 337 -33.02 -13.65 23.53
N GLU A 338 -31.76 -13.28 23.29
CA GLU A 338 -31.16 -12.00 23.71
C GLU A 338 -30.87 -11.11 22.49
N VAL A 339 -30.79 -9.80 22.72
CA VAL A 339 -30.38 -8.83 21.69
C VAL A 339 -28.93 -8.43 21.98
N VAL A 340 -28.03 -8.67 21.03
CA VAL A 340 -26.60 -8.39 21.16
C VAL A 340 -26.22 -7.21 20.26
N ASP A 341 -25.60 -6.19 20.85
CA ASP A 341 -24.99 -5.09 20.11
C ASP A 341 -23.64 -5.53 19.51
N VAL A 342 -23.50 -5.48 18.18
CA VAL A 342 -22.26 -5.80 17.46
C VAL A 342 -21.99 -4.83 16.32
N GLN A 343 -20.83 -4.94 15.66
CA GLN A 343 -20.59 -4.24 14.39
C GLN A 343 -20.93 -5.15 13.21
N LEU A 344 -21.31 -4.57 12.06
CA LEU A 344 -21.51 -5.33 10.83
C LEU A 344 -20.26 -6.12 10.42
N SER A 345 -19.05 -5.68 10.77
CA SER A 345 -17.82 -6.44 10.57
C SER A 345 -17.78 -7.77 11.31
N ASP A 346 -18.42 -7.88 12.47
CA ASP A 346 -18.46 -9.11 13.27
C ASP A 346 -19.31 -10.20 12.59
N LEU A 347 -20.20 -9.82 11.67
CA LEU A 347 -21.04 -10.74 10.88
C LEU A 347 -20.34 -11.32 9.64
N ARG A 348 -19.10 -10.88 9.34
CA ARG A 348 -18.35 -11.31 8.15
C ARG A 348 -17.75 -12.70 8.34
N VAL A 349 -17.04 -12.88 9.45
CA VAL A 349 -16.22 -14.08 9.71
C VAL A 349 -16.80 -14.83 10.90
N GLY A 350 -17.07 -16.12 10.74
CA GLY A 350 -17.69 -17.00 11.74
C GLY A 350 -16.91 -17.22 13.06
N ARG A 351 -15.99 -16.32 13.44
CA ARG A 351 -15.13 -16.45 14.62
C ARG A 351 -15.83 -16.08 15.93
N ARG A 352 -16.66 -15.02 15.93
CA ARG A 352 -17.40 -14.55 17.12
C ARG A 352 -18.90 -14.79 17.04
N MET A 353 -19.48 -14.64 15.84
CA MET A 353 -20.89 -14.89 15.57
C MET A 353 -21.06 -15.61 14.24
N LYS A 354 -22.24 -16.19 14.01
CA LYS A 354 -22.59 -16.82 12.74
C LYS A 354 -22.44 -15.80 11.60
N SER A 355 -21.76 -16.17 10.52
CA SER A 355 -21.58 -15.30 9.34
C SER A 355 -22.93 -15.07 8.64
N ARG A 356 -23.30 -13.81 8.42
CA ARG A 356 -24.60 -13.38 7.83
C ARG A 356 -24.38 -12.49 6.60
N ARG A 357 -25.44 -12.30 5.81
CA ARG A 357 -25.56 -11.33 4.72
C ARG A 357 -26.54 -10.23 5.11
N PRO A 358 -26.05 -9.12 5.67
CA PRO A 358 -26.88 -7.96 5.95
C PRO A 358 -27.52 -7.43 4.66
N VAL A 359 -28.82 -7.14 4.69
CA VAL A 359 -29.54 -6.39 3.67
C VAL A 359 -30.06 -5.13 4.30
N LEU A 360 -29.36 -4.02 4.08
CA LEU A 360 -29.70 -2.72 4.62
C LEU A 360 -30.86 -2.15 3.79
N CYS A 361 -32.02 -1.96 4.40
CA CYS A 361 -33.21 -1.41 3.75
C CYS A 361 -33.39 0.04 4.24
N LEU A 362 -32.85 1.00 3.48
CA LEU A 362 -32.86 2.42 3.79
C LEU A 362 -34.09 3.10 3.19
N GLY A 363 -34.93 3.72 4.03
CA GLY A 363 -36.07 4.49 3.55
C GLY A 363 -37.00 4.95 4.67
N ASN A 364 -38.22 5.36 4.31
CA ASN A 364 -39.24 5.75 5.29
C ASN A 364 -39.81 4.53 6.05
N LEU A 365 -40.65 4.79 7.06
CA LEU A 365 -41.27 3.75 7.88
C LEU A 365 -42.07 2.73 7.05
N LYS A 366 -42.84 3.21 6.07
CA LYS A 366 -43.65 2.35 5.19
C LYS A 366 -42.77 1.39 4.39
N PHE A 367 -41.70 1.89 3.78
CA PHE A 367 -40.74 1.08 3.04
C PHE A 367 -40.10 -0.01 3.92
N CYS A 368 -39.69 0.36 5.13
CA CYS A 368 -39.12 -0.61 6.08
C CYS A 368 -40.14 -1.70 6.47
N GLN A 369 -41.40 -1.32 6.71
CA GLN A 369 -42.48 -2.26 7.00
C GLN A 369 -42.76 -3.19 5.81
N ASP A 370 -42.86 -2.65 4.59
CA ASP A 370 -43.07 -3.43 3.37
C ASP A 370 -41.92 -4.45 3.16
N CYS A 371 -40.67 -4.07 3.48
CA CYS A 371 -39.53 -4.99 3.45
C CYS A 371 -39.66 -6.13 4.46
N ILE A 372 -40.08 -5.82 5.69
CA ILE A 372 -40.31 -6.82 6.75
C ILE A 372 -41.44 -7.76 6.34
N ASP A 373 -42.61 -7.22 5.97
CA ASP A 373 -43.79 -8.00 5.60
C ASP A 373 -43.50 -8.95 4.43
N ALA A 374 -42.83 -8.46 3.38
CA ALA A 374 -42.44 -9.28 2.24
C ALA A 374 -41.45 -10.38 2.62
N SER A 375 -40.56 -10.13 3.58
CA SER A 375 -39.56 -11.12 4.03
C SER A 375 -40.15 -12.22 4.90
N MET A 376 -41.26 -11.95 5.62
CA MET A 376 -41.92 -12.95 6.47
C MET A 376 -42.42 -14.15 5.67
N ALA A 377 -42.91 -13.93 4.44
CA ALA A 377 -43.37 -15.00 3.56
C ALA A 377 -42.27 -16.02 3.20
N VAL A 378 -40.99 -15.66 3.39
CA VAL A 378 -39.83 -16.52 3.12
C VAL A 378 -38.88 -16.61 4.32
N GLN A 379 -39.38 -16.44 5.55
CA GLN A 379 -38.59 -16.45 6.79
C GLN A 379 -37.66 -17.66 6.92
N GLU A 380 -38.13 -18.87 6.66
CA GLU A 380 -37.30 -20.08 6.75
C GLU A 380 -36.13 -20.03 5.76
N ALA A 381 -36.36 -19.50 4.56
CA ALA A 381 -35.33 -19.35 3.55
C ALA A 381 -34.32 -18.27 3.94
N MET A 382 -34.77 -17.15 4.51
CA MET A 382 -33.90 -16.09 5.05
C MET A 382 -32.92 -16.63 6.11
N ILE A 383 -33.44 -17.40 7.07
CA ILE A 383 -32.65 -18.00 8.15
C ILE A 383 -31.65 -19.03 7.59
N ARG A 384 -32.10 -19.90 6.67
CA ARG A 384 -31.26 -20.95 6.06
C ARG A 384 -30.12 -20.38 5.21
N THR A 385 -30.39 -19.31 4.48
CA THR A 385 -29.42 -18.68 3.54
C THR A 385 -28.57 -17.59 4.18
N ASP A 386 -28.74 -17.38 5.49
CA ASP A 386 -28.03 -16.42 6.33
C ASP A 386 -28.27 -14.95 5.99
N PHE A 387 -29.35 -14.61 5.29
CA PHE A 387 -29.76 -13.22 5.13
C PHE A 387 -30.20 -12.62 6.48
N LEU A 388 -29.85 -11.36 6.69
CA LEU A 388 -30.20 -10.57 7.86
C LEU A 388 -30.76 -9.22 7.38
N LEU A 389 -32.06 -9.02 7.51
CA LEU A 389 -32.70 -7.76 7.14
C LEU A 389 -32.36 -6.70 8.19
N VAL A 390 -31.89 -5.53 7.77
CA VAL A 390 -31.64 -4.38 8.64
C VAL A 390 -32.46 -3.19 8.14
N PRO A 391 -33.61 -2.87 8.75
CA PRO A 391 -34.42 -1.73 8.34
C PRO A 391 -33.81 -0.45 8.92
N VAL A 392 -33.56 0.53 8.06
CA VAL A 392 -32.88 1.79 8.39
C VAL A 392 -33.80 2.94 8.03
N LEU A 393 -34.31 3.63 9.05
CA LEU A 393 -35.17 4.78 8.85
C LEU A 393 -34.36 5.99 8.40
N CYS A 394 -34.64 6.50 7.21
CA CYS A 394 -34.10 7.76 6.72
C CYS A 394 -35.01 8.90 7.19
N ASN A 395 -34.51 9.77 8.07
CA ASN A 395 -35.26 10.87 8.69
C ASN A 395 -36.47 10.41 9.53
N PRO A 396 -36.26 9.58 10.58
CA PRO A 396 -37.35 9.09 11.40
C PRO A 396 -38.07 10.21 12.16
N SER A 397 -39.39 10.10 12.26
CA SER A 397 -40.19 10.80 13.26
C SER A 397 -39.97 10.21 14.66
N GLU A 398 -40.40 10.90 15.73
CA GLU A 398 -40.29 10.39 17.10
C GLU A 398 -41.02 9.05 17.30
N ASP A 399 -42.08 8.79 16.52
CA ASP A 399 -42.91 7.59 16.62
C ASP A 399 -42.43 6.43 15.73
N ASP A 400 -41.59 6.71 14.72
CA ASP A 400 -41.22 5.71 13.70
C ASP A 400 -40.34 4.59 14.29
N ALA A 401 -39.33 4.96 15.09
CA ALA A 401 -38.40 3.98 15.66
C ALA A 401 -39.09 3.02 16.66
N PRO A 402 -39.94 3.48 17.59
CA PRO A 402 -40.76 2.60 18.42
C PRO A 402 -41.70 1.68 17.61
N ALA A 403 -42.36 2.22 16.58
CA ALA A 403 -43.27 1.44 15.73
C ALA A 403 -42.52 0.32 14.99
N LEU A 404 -41.35 0.63 14.44
CA LEU A 404 -40.49 -0.34 13.75
C LEU A 404 -39.96 -1.40 14.72
N ALA A 405 -39.49 -1.01 15.91
CA ALA A 405 -39.01 -1.94 16.93
C ALA A 405 -40.09 -2.93 17.39
N ALA A 406 -41.35 -2.47 17.49
CA ALA A 406 -42.48 -3.34 17.80
C ALA A 406 -42.79 -4.34 16.66
N ALA A 407 -42.68 -3.91 15.39
CA ALA A 407 -42.96 -4.74 14.23
C ALA A 407 -41.96 -5.89 14.03
N VAL A 408 -40.71 -5.71 14.45
CA VAL A 408 -39.65 -6.73 14.28
C VAL A 408 -39.44 -7.63 15.51
N LYS A 409 -40.26 -7.43 16.55
CA LYS A 409 -40.16 -8.19 17.79
C LYS A 409 -40.27 -9.70 17.49
N ASP A 410 -39.38 -10.48 18.07
CA ASP A 410 -39.28 -11.94 17.93
C ASP A 410 -38.86 -12.46 16.53
N LEU A 411 -38.42 -11.58 15.61
CA LEU A 411 -37.90 -11.99 14.29
C LEU A 411 -36.38 -12.21 14.32
N SER A 412 -35.94 -13.46 14.31
CA SER A 412 -34.50 -13.83 14.41
C SER A 412 -33.65 -13.53 13.17
N PHE A 413 -34.28 -13.13 12.06
CA PHE A 413 -33.63 -12.77 10.80
C PHE A 413 -33.68 -11.26 10.51
N VAL A 414 -34.13 -10.47 11.48
CA VAL A 414 -34.16 -9.00 11.41
C VAL A 414 -33.28 -8.44 12.51
N ALA A 415 -32.37 -7.53 12.18
CA ALA A 415 -31.56 -6.78 13.13
C ALA A 415 -31.89 -5.29 13.04
N LEU A 416 -31.83 -4.57 14.15
CA LEU A 416 -32.06 -3.13 14.17
C LEU A 416 -30.74 -2.36 14.15
N PRO A 417 -30.72 -1.11 13.66
CA PRO A 417 -29.61 -0.20 13.88
C PRO A 417 -29.30 -0.08 15.39
N GLY A 418 -28.04 -0.28 15.78
CA GLY A 418 -27.59 -0.16 17.16
C GLY A 418 -27.33 1.28 17.58
N LYS A 419 -26.94 1.48 18.85
CA LYS A 419 -26.55 2.81 19.35
C LYS A 419 -25.36 3.35 18.56
N ASP A 420 -25.54 4.51 17.95
CA ASP A 420 -24.56 5.11 17.06
C ASP A 420 -24.12 6.50 17.55
N PRO A 421 -23.15 6.55 18.48
CA PRO A 421 -22.66 7.82 19.01
C PRO A 421 -21.87 8.64 17.98
N LYS A 422 -21.46 8.03 16.87
CA LYS A 422 -20.65 8.68 15.82
C LYS A 422 -21.49 9.22 14.67
N GLY A 423 -22.77 8.84 14.58
CA GLY A 423 -23.66 9.23 13.49
C GLY A 423 -23.32 8.55 12.16
N ASP A 424 -22.67 7.39 12.19
CA ASP A 424 -22.31 6.61 10.99
C ASP A 424 -23.54 6.16 10.18
N TRP A 425 -24.66 5.83 10.81
CA TRP A 425 -25.93 5.50 10.15
C TRP A 425 -26.53 6.71 9.43
N ALA A 426 -26.47 7.88 10.05
CA ALA A 426 -26.93 9.13 9.44
C ALA A 426 -26.06 9.49 8.23
N LEU A 427 -24.74 9.40 8.38
CA LEU A 427 -23.79 9.61 7.29
C LEU A 427 -23.99 8.63 6.13
N LEU A 428 -24.16 7.34 6.41
CA LEU A 428 -24.45 6.35 5.37
C LEU A 428 -25.75 6.72 4.64
N SER A 429 -26.81 7.02 5.39
CA SER A 429 -28.12 7.37 4.81
C SER A 429 -28.01 8.60 3.91
N GLU A 430 -27.29 9.64 4.34
CA GLU A 430 -27.05 10.85 3.54
C GLU A 430 -26.29 10.53 2.24
N ILE A 431 -25.21 9.75 2.31
CA ILE A 431 -24.44 9.34 1.13
C ILE A 431 -25.32 8.57 0.13
N GLN A 432 -26.11 7.60 0.61
CA GLN A 432 -26.96 6.78 -0.26
C GLN A 432 -28.09 7.57 -0.89
N LEU A 433 -28.77 8.42 -0.12
CA LEU A 433 -29.83 9.29 -0.63
C LEU A 433 -29.26 10.28 -1.66
N ALA A 434 -28.13 10.93 -1.38
CA ALA A 434 -27.45 11.79 -2.35
C ALA A 434 -27.12 11.04 -3.65
N GLN A 435 -26.70 9.78 -3.56
CA GLN A 435 -26.45 8.95 -4.73
C GLN A 435 -27.74 8.66 -5.54
N VAL A 436 -28.85 8.32 -4.87
CA VAL A 436 -30.16 8.12 -5.51
C VAL A 436 -30.63 9.41 -6.20
N ARG A 437 -30.54 10.56 -5.50
CA ARG A 437 -30.83 11.89 -6.05
C ARG A 437 -30.01 12.21 -7.30
N SER A 438 -28.70 11.93 -7.28
CA SER A 438 -27.81 12.20 -8.41
C SER A 438 -28.14 11.40 -9.66
N GLN A 439 -28.80 10.24 -9.50
CA GLN A 439 -29.24 9.36 -10.59
C GLN A 439 -30.65 9.71 -11.09
N GLY A 440 -31.30 10.71 -10.51
CA GLY A 440 -32.67 11.11 -10.85
C GLY A 440 -33.72 10.07 -10.42
N LEU A 441 -33.40 9.27 -9.41
CA LEU A 441 -34.24 8.21 -8.89
C LEU A 441 -35.08 8.72 -7.70
N ASP A 442 -36.25 8.13 -7.50
CA ASP A 442 -37.18 8.51 -6.43
C ASP A 442 -36.71 8.00 -5.06
N GLU A 443 -36.48 8.92 -4.13
CA GLU A 443 -36.03 8.62 -2.76
C GLU A 443 -37.15 7.99 -1.91
N ASP A 444 -38.42 8.25 -2.24
CA ASP A 444 -39.57 7.78 -1.46
C ASP A 444 -39.82 6.27 -1.64
N VAL A 445 -39.25 5.68 -2.70
CA VAL A 445 -39.32 4.24 -3.00
C VAL A 445 -38.44 3.41 -2.05
N GLY A 446 -37.44 4.04 -1.42
CA GLY A 446 -36.45 3.37 -0.58
C GLY A 446 -35.42 2.57 -1.39
N GLN A 447 -34.30 2.26 -0.74
CA GLN A 447 -33.17 1.55 -1.34
C GLN A 447 -32.75 0.39 -0.45
N ALA A 448 -32.44 -0.75 -1.08
CA ALA A 448 -31.85 -1.89 -0.39
C ALA A 448 -30.44 -2.17 -0.89
N ILE A 449 -29.56 -2.50 0.06
CA ILE A 449 -28.12 -2.74 -0.16
C ILE A 449 -27.76 -4.10 0.45
N ILE A 450 -27.30 -5.03 -0.40
CA ILE A 450 -26.83 -6.33 0.05
C ILE A 450 -25.36 -6.24 0.42
N ILE A 451 -25.01 -6.68 1.63
CA ILE A 451 -23.64 -6.84 2.10
C ILE A 451 -23.27 -8.32 2.07
N LYS A 452 -22.22 -8.64 1.32
CA LYS A 452 -21.72 -10.02 1.17
C LYS A 452 -21.07 -10.49 2.47
N LYS A 453 -20.93 -11.81 2.66
CA LYS A 453 -20.23 -12.38 3.83
C LYS A 453 -18.75 -11.95 3.92
N ASN A 454 -18.14 -11.56 2.80
CA ASN A 454 -16.78 -11.01 2.80
C ASN A 454 -16.71 -9.52 3.21
N GLY A 455 -17.85 -8.88 3.49
CA GLY A 455 -17.94 -7.48 3.90
C GLY A 455 -18.00 -6.46 2.77
N ARG A 456 -17.91 -6.89 1.51
CA ARG A 456 -18.05 -6.00 0.35
C ARG A 456 -19.52 -5.72 0.07
N VAL A 457 -19.81 -4.50 -0.39
CA VAL A 457 -21.12 -4.17 -0.95
C VAL A 457 -21.36 -5.00 -2.20
N GLY A 458 -22.50 -5.66 -2.25
CA GLY A 458 -22.98 -6.41 -3.40
C GLY A 458 -23.91 -5.55 -4.24
N THR A 459 -25.13 -6.03 -4.42
CA THR A 459 -26.14 -5.39 -5.27
C THR A 459 -26.88 -4.31 -4.49
N ARG A 460 -27.14 -3.18 -5.17
CA ARG A 460 -28.10 -2.15 -4.75
C ARG A 460 -29.31 -2.21 -5.66
N PHE A 461 -30.49 -2.05 -5.11
CA PHE A 461 -31.72 -1.90 -5.90
C PHE A 461 -32.71 -1.00 -5.16
N LEU A 462 -33.60 -0.39 -5.93
CA LEU A 462 -34.69 0.42 -5.40
C LEU A 462 -35.89 -0.45 -5.06
N GLY A 463 -36.60 -0.05 -4.02
CA GLY A 463 -37.81 -0.73 -3.60
C GLY A 463 -37.54 -2.03 -2.87
N VAL A 464 -38.64 -2.72 -2.55
CA VAL A 464 -38.64 -3.89 -1.68
C VAL A 464 -37.86 -5.03 -2.35
N PRO A 465 -36.90 -5.66 -1.64
CA PRO A 465 -36.19 -6.82 -2.17
C PRO A 465 -37.11 -7.97 -2.59
N ASP A 466 -36.81 -8.58 -3.74
CA ASP A 466 -37.37 -9.89 -4.08
C ASP A 466 -36.66 -10.97 -3.25
N TRP A 467 -37.09 -11.09 -1.99
CA TRP A 467 -36.53 -12.03 -1.03
C TRP A 467 -36.57 -13.48 -1.52
N LYS A 468 -37.59 -13.84 -2.31
CA LYS A 468 -37.74 -15.19 -2.87
C LYS A 468 -36.64 -15.47 -3.89
N SER A 469 -36.39 -14.54 -4.80
CA SER A 469 -35.30 -14.67 -5.78
C SER A 469 -33.93 -14.72 -5.10
N LEU A 470 -33.67 -13.80 -4.15
CA LEU A 470 -32.40 -13.72 -3.43
C LEU A 470 -32.06 -15.00 -2.68
N THR A 471 -33.02 -15.55 -1.92
CA THR A 471 -32.83 -16.79 -1.16
C THR A 471 -32.70 -18.00 -2.09
N ALA A 472 -33.47 -18.06 -3.18
CA ALA A 472 -33.40 -19.14 -4.16
C ALA A 472 -32.03 -19.19 -4.88
N GLU A 473 -31.42 -18.04 -5.17
CA GLU A 473 -30.08 -17.98 -5.78
C GLU A 473 -29.03 -18.62 -4.87
N VAL A 474 -29.06 -18.31 -3.57
CA VAL A 474 -28.14 -18.90 -2.59
C VAL A 474 -28.34 -20.41 -2.52
N ASP A 475 -29.59 -20.88 -2.40
CA ASP A 475 -29.90 -22.31 -2.35
C ASP A 475 -29.45 -23.05 -3.61
N ALA A 476 -29.62 -22.45 -4.79
CA ALA A 476 -29.17 -23.02 -6.06
C ALA A 476 -27.65 -23.20 -6.09
N ARG A 477 -26.90 -22.18 -5.63
CA ARG A 477 -25.43 -22.27 -5.55
C ARG A 477 -24.96 -23.31 -4.53
N VAL A 478 -25.62 -23.42 -3.38
CA VAL A 478 -25.33 -24.47 -2.39
C VAL A 478 -25.55 -25.87 -2.97
N LYS A 479 -26.67 -26.08 -3.68
CA LYS A 479 -26.97 -27.37 -4.34
C LYS A 479 -25.91 -27.76 -5.39
N LEU A 480 -25.28 -26.77 -6.02
CA LEU A 480 -24.19 -26.96 -6.99
C LEU A 480 -22.80 -27.08 -6.33
N GLY A 481 -22.71 -27.04 -5.00
CA GLY A 481 -21.43 -27.10 -4.27
C GLY A 481 -20.55 -25.84 -4.44
N LEU A 482 -21.14 -24.72 -4.85
CA LEU A 482 -20.43 -23.47 -5.11
C LEU A 482 -20.24 -22.66 -3.82
N ASP A 483 -19.13 -21.93 -3.74
CA ASP A 483 -18.89 -20.98 -2.64
C ASP A 483 -19.92 -19.85 -2.68
N THR A 484 -20.67 -19.69 -1.60
CA THR A 484 -21.68 -18.65 -1.50
C THR A 484 -21.14 -17.36 -0.90
N ARG A 485 -19.91 -17.29 -0.35
CA ARG A 485 -19.42 -16.10 0.39
C ARG A 485 -19.58 -14.78 -0.39
N ASN A 486 -19.50 -14.84 -1.71
CA ASN A 486 -19.60 -13.68 -2.61
C ASN A 486 -21.01 -13.37 -3.16
N VAL A 487 -22.05 -14.06 -2.70
CA VAL A 487 -23.46 -13.79 -3.06
C VAL A 487 -23.95 -12.55 -2.34
#